data_AF-D3S720-F1
#
_entry.id   AF-D3S720-F1
#
_cell.length_a   1.000
_cell.length_b   1.000
_cell.length_c   1.000
_cell.angle_alpha   90.00
_cell.angle_beta   90.00
_cell.angle_gamma   90.00
#
_symmetry.space_group_name_H-M   'P 1'
#
loop_
_entity.id
_entity.type
_entity.pdbx_description
1 polymer ?
#
loop_
_entity_poly.entity_id
_entity_poly.type
_entity_poly.pdbx_seq_one_letter_code
_entity_poly.pdbx_strand_id
1 'polypeptide(L)'
;MKGSYHIQHNAKPEIIRKLIEYNPNAKKSELKKAFPEIKSSIIDDNYTIMNKLINVKDKNEIENILKMDDEMFNNYLHYKLYSSKLPIGWSYRCVINILYEEYNGKKINYNDIEQKVKEKAFDEELGGISFSSNSVRGAINFIRSLSPSPIDDNNVFNLRDYCQPHLLLWGVDYLYKKQWGEDYGSLMLLDEEKVEELSKFCLIKDDILDDYLKELDFMYDFVEISIKAFGRYVRLKRTWNFSDIL
;
A
#
# COMPACT_ATOMS: atom_id res chain seq x y z
N MET A 1 -13.55 -8.90 13.41
CA MET A 1 -12.15 -8.43 13.50
C MET A 1 -12.05 -7.34 14.57
N LYS A 2 -11.01 -7.31 15.43
CA LYS A 2 -10.79 -6.21 16.38
C LYS A 2 -9.90 -5.16 15.73
N GLY A 3 -10.30 -3.89 15.77
CA GLY A 3 -9.52 -2.77 15.23
C GLY A 3 -10.39 -1.68 14.62
N SER A 4 -9.78 -0.58 14.19
CA SER A 4 -10.48 0.55 13.56
C SER A 4 -10.27 0.54 12.05
N TYR A 5 -11.36 0.72 11.30
CA TYR A 5 -11.37 0.95 9.84
C TYR A 5 -10.92 2.37 9.47
N HIS A 6 -10.77 3.27 10.44
CA HIS A 6 -10.37 4.65 10.23
C HIS A 6 -8.90 4.74 9.82
N ILE A 7 -8.65 5.42 8.70
CA ILE A 7 -7.32 5.83 8.24
C ILE A 7 -7.13 7.28 8.67
N GLN A 8 -6.08 7.56 9.45
CA GLN A 8 -5.92 8.87 10.06
C GLN A 8 -5.67 9.95 9.00
N HIS A 9 -6.55 10.94 8.91
CA HIS A 9 -6.58 11.93 7.85
C HIS A 9 -5.38 12.89 7.83
N ASN A 10 -4.70 13.06 8.97
CA ASN A 10 -3.46 13.82 9.05
C ASN A 10 -2.21 12.95 8.95
N ALA A 11 -2.36 11.62 8.85
CA ALA A 11 -1.21 10.76 8.63
C ALA A 11 -0.70 10.96 7.20
N LYS A 12 0.60 11.14 7.08
CA LYS A 12 1.31 11.35 5.84
C LYS A 12 2.67 10.64 5.88
N PRO A 13 3.04 9.90 4.82
CA PRO A 13 4.30 9.15 4.76
C PRO A 13 5.54 9.94 5.17
N GLU A 14 5.68 11.18 4.72
CA GLU A 14 6.84 12.02 5.02
C GLU A 14 6.97 12.35 6.52
N ILE A 15 5.85 12.44 7.24
CA ILE A 15 5.88 12.64 8.68
C ILE A 15 6.22 11.33 9.37
N ILE A 16 5.63 10.20 8.97
CA ILE A 16 5.98 8.87 9.50
C ILE A 16 7.48 8.63 9.38
N ARG A 17 8.07 8.94 8.21
CA ARG A 17 9.51 8.84 7.97
C ARG A 17 10.32 9.64 8.99
N LYS A 18 9.99 10.93 9.17
CA LYS A 18 10.65 11.80 10.16
C LYS A 18 10.58 11.25 11.58
N LEU A 19 9.46 10.64 11.98
CA LEU A 19 9.32 10.04 13.31
C LEU A 19 10.28 8.84 13.48
N ILE A 20 10.41 8.00 12.46
CA ILE A 20 11.30 6.83 12.46
C ILE A 20 12.77 7.28 12.49
N GLU A 21 13.15 8.23 11.63
CA GLU A 21 14.51 8.77 11.54
C GLU A 21 14.96 9.44 12.84
N TYR A 22 14.05 10.14 13.53
CA TYR A 22 14.34 10.73 14.82
C TYR A 22 14.59 9.66 15.88
N ASN A 23 13.61 8.78 16.10
CA ASN A 23 13.73 7.63 16.99
C ASN A 23 12.48 6.74 16.83
N PRO A 24 12.61 5.52 16.29
CA PRO A 24 11.47 4.62 16.05
C PRO A 24 10.77 4.15 17.33
N ASN A 25 11.46 4.24 18.48
CA ASN A 25 10.96 3.84 19.80
C ASN A 25 10.59 5.04 20.70
N ALA A 26 10.68 6.29 20.20
CA ALA A 26 10.34 7.46 20.99
C ALA A 26 8.85 7.47 21.37
N LYS A 27 8.56 7.94 22.58
CA LYS A 27 7.17 8.13 23.03
C LYS A 27 6.54 9.32 22.32
N LYS A 28 5.21 9.32 22.16
CA LYS A 28 4.45 10.46 21.61
C LYS A 28 4.83 11.81 22.23
N SER A 29 5.01 11.86 23.56
CA SER A 29 5.40 13.08 24.28
C SER A 29 6.80 13.58 23.92
N GLU A 30 7.72 12.69 23.58
CA GLU A 30 9.08 13.04 23.15
C GLU A 30 9.04 13.57 21.72
N LEU A 31 8.29 12.92 20.83
CA LEU A 31 8.08 13.38 19.45
C LEU A 31 7.45 14.77 19.40
N LYS A 32 6.44 15.04 20.24
CA LYS A 32 5.82 16.39 20.33
C LYS A 32 6.78 17.48 20.80
N LYS A 33 7.78 17.12 21.61
CA LYS A 33 8.82 18.07 22.04
C LYS A 33 9.91 18.24 20.98
N ALA A 34 10.23 17.18 20.25
CA ALA A 34 11.23 17.20 19.18
C ALA A 34 10.77 17.97 17.94
N PHE A 35 9.45 17.96 17.67
CA PHE A 35 8.85 18.62 16.50
C PHE A 35 7.77 19.63 16.92
N PRO A 36 8.12 20.72 17.63
CA PRO A 36 7.17 21.72 18.11
C PRO A 36 6.44 22.46 16.98
N GLU A 37 7.02 22.49 15.77
CA GLU A 37 6.43 23.07 14.56
C GLU A 37 5.30 22.21 13.97
N ILE A 38 5.26 20.91 14.29
CA ILE A 38 4.22 20.00 13.83
C ILE A 38 3.09 19.95 14.86
N LYS A 39 1.86 20.21 14.41
CA LYS A 39 0.67 20.12 15.29
C LYS A 39 0.61 18.75 15.98
N SER A 40 0.32 18.76 17.28
CA SER A 40 0.27 17.53 18.10
C SER A 40 -0.69 16.46 17.55
N SER A 41 -1.81 16.86 16.95
CA SER A 41 -2.75 15.93 16.31
C SER A 41 -2.14 15.20 15.11
N ILE A 42 -1.30 15.88 14.33
CA ILE A 42 -0.58 15.28 13.19
C ILE A 42 0.41 14.25 13.72
N ILE A 43 1.17 14.57 14.76
CA ILE A 43 2.09 13.61 15.40
C ILE A 43 1.33 12.39 15.93
N ASP A 44 0.18 12.61 16.59
CA ASP A 44 -0.64 11.52 17.14
C ASP A 44 -1.17 10.58 16.06
N ASP A 45 -1.63 11.13 14.94
CA ASP A 45 -2.14 10.39 13.78
C ASP A 45 -1.04 9.58 13.11
N ASN A 46 0.10 10.20 12.82
CA ASN A 46 1.26 9.56 12.19
C ASN A 46 1.86 8.47 13.08
N TYR A 47 2.03 8.73 14.38
CA TYR A 47 2.50 7.73 15.34
C TYR A 47 1.55 6.53 15.41
N THR A 48 0.23 6.77 15.33
CA THR A 48 -0.78 5.70 15.38
C THR A 48 -0.69 4.81 14.14
N ILE A 49 -0.49 5.39 12.96
CA ILE A 49 -0.31 4.60 11.73
C ILE A 49 1.03 3.86 11.74
N MET A 50 2.12 4.55 12.09
CA MET A 50 3.47 3.96 12.20
C MET A 50 3.44 2.68 13.04
N ASN A 51 2.87 2.72 14.26
CA ASN A 51 2.84 1.55 15.16
C ASN A 51 1.87 0.44 14.71
N LYS A 52 0.93 0.72 13.79
CA LYS A 52 0.08 -0.33 13.21
C LYS A 52 0.78 -1.06 12.07
N LEU A 53 1.65 -0.36 11.33
CA LEU A 53 2.23 -0.87 10.09
C LEU A 53 3.65 -1.41 10.29
N ILE A 54 4.47 -0.73 11.08
CA ILE A 54 5.90 -1.01 11.22
C ILE A 54 6.15 -1.71 12.54
N ASN A 55 6.89 -2.82 12.51
CA ASN A 55 7.34 -3.45 13.72
C ASN A 55 8.57 -2.71 14.27
N VAL A 56 8.34 -1.65 15.04
CA VAL A 56 9.42 -0.82 15.60
C VAL A 56 10.40 -1.56 16.53
N LYS A 57 10.07 -2.79 16.93
CA LYS A 57 10.94 -3.69 17.70
C LYS A 57 11.82 -4.57 16.83
N ASP A 58 11.49 -4.73 15.55
CA ASP A 58 12.31 -5.44 14.58
C ASP A 58 13.43 -4.51 14.10
N LYS A 59 14.63 -4.72 14.64
CA LYS A 59 15.81 -3.93 14.28
C LYS A 59 16.15 -4.05 12.80
N ASN A 60 15.93 -5.22 12.19
CA ASN A 60 16.24 -5.44 10.80
C ASN A 60 15.26 -4.64 9.90
N GLU A 61 13.96 -4.63 10.23
CA GLU A 61 12.99 -3.79 9.50
C GLU A 61 13.37 -2.31 9.60
N ILE A 62 13.68 -1.81 10.79
CA ILE A 62 14.07 -0.41 11.01
C ILE A 62 15.35 -0.04 10.28
N GLU A 63 16.41 -0.84 10.39
CA GLU A 63 17.69 -0.57 9.72
C GLU A 63 17.54 -0.49 8.20
N ASN A 64 16.67 -1.31 7.62
CA ASN A 64 16.41 -1.28 6.19
C ASN A 64 15.51 -0.11 5.77
N ILE A 65 14.49 0.23 6.57
CA ILE A 65 13.68 1.45 6.34
C ILE A 65 14.57 2.70 6.30
N LEU A 66 15.56 2.80 7.20
CA LEU A 66 16.48 3.94 7.24
C LEU A 66 17.43 4.02 6.03
N LYS A 67 17.56 2.94 5.25
CA LYS A 67 18.36 2.90 4.00
C LYS A 67 17.53 3.18 2.75
N MET A 68 16.20 3.07 2.82
CA MET A 68 15.31 3.33 1.68
C MET A 68 15.38 4.80 1.29
N ASP A 69 15.25 5.11 0.01
CA ASP A 69 14.90 6.47 -0.42
C ASP A 69 13.41 6.77 -0.16
N ASP A 70 12.95 7.98 -0.48
CA ASP A 70 11.55 8.39 -0.25
C ASP A 70 10.56 7.59 -1.07
N GLU A 71 10.92 7.27 -2.31
CA GLU A 71 10.08 6.53 -3.23
C GLU A 71 9.82 5.11 -2.74
N MET A 72 10.89 4.38 -2.39
CA MET A 72 10.80 3.02 -1.88
C MET A 72 10.09 2.97 -0.53
N PHE A 73 10.33 3.95 0.36
CA PHE A 73 9.64 4.03 1.64
C PHE A 73 8.13 4.24 1.48
N ASN A 74 7.71 5.11 0.56
CA ASN A 74 6.29 5.34 0.28
C ASN A 74 5.62 4.08 -0.29
N ASN A 75 6.29 3.40 -1.22
CA ASN A 75 5.84 2.12 -1.75
C ASN A 75 5.75 1.05 -0.64
N TYR A 76 6.70 1.04 0.30
CA TYR A 76 6.70 0.11 1.43
C TYR A 76 5.50 0.35 2.35
N LEU A 77 5.20 1.61 2.70
CA LEU A 77 4.03 1.96 3.49
C LEU A 77 2.72 1.59 2.79
N HIS A 78 2.63 1.82 1.47
CA HIS A 78 1.50 1.37 0.66
C HIS A 78 1.33 -0.14 0.75
N TYR A 79 2.40 -0.91 0.53
CA TYR A 79 2.38 -2.37 0.66
C TYR A 79 1.92 -2.82 2.05
N LYS A 80 2.44 -2.23 3.14
CA LYS A 80 2.07 -2.59 4.51
C LYS A 80 0.61 -2.26 4.82
N LEU A 81 0.07 -1.16 4.29
CA LEU A 81 -1.35 -0.82 4.40
C LEU A 81 -2.22 -1.80 3.61
N TYR A 82 -1.89 -2.02 2.34
CA TYR A 82 -2.68 -2.87 1.45
C TYR A 82 -2.71 -4.33 1.92
N SER A 83 -1.56 -4.87 2.34
CA SER A 83 -1.43 -6.26 2.80
C SER A 83 -1.85 -6.47 4.25
N SER A 84 -2.15 -5.40 5.00
CA SER A 84 -2.56 -5.50 6.40
C SER A 84 -3.85 -6.31 6.57
N LYS A 85 -3.80 -7.27 7.50
CA LYS A 85 -4.95 -8.06 7.98
C LYS A 85 -5.81 -7.29 9.00
N LEU A 86 -5.35 -6.12 9.47
CA LEU A 86 -6.14 -5.26 10.35
C LEU A 86 -7.29 -4.60 9.56
N PRO A 87 -8.38 -4.18 10.23
CA PRO A 87 -9.51 -3.49 9.58
C PRO A 87 -9.14 -2.28 8.70
N ILE A 88 -8.05 -1.57 9.03
CA ILE A 88 -7.54 -0.46 8.23
C ILE A 88 -7.08 -0.88 6.83
N GLY A 89 -6.56 -2.11 6.68
CA GLY A 89 -6.15 -2.63 5.37
C GLY A 89 -7.36 -2.91 4.48
N TRP A 90 -8.46 -3.42 5.07
CA TRP A 90 -9.72 -3.61 4.33
C TRP A 90 -10.26 -2.29 3.78
N SER A 91 -10.32 -1.24 4.61
CA SER A 91 -10.84 0.05 4.16
C SER A 91 -9.93 0.72 3.14
N TYR A 92 -8.60 0.58 3.28
CA TYR A 92 -7.63 1.05 2.30
C TYR A 92 -7.80 0.38 0.93
N ARG A 93 -7.95 -0.96 0.90
CA ARG A 93 -8.22 -1.71 -0.33
C ARG A 93 -9.55 -1.28 -0.97
N CYS A 94 -10.59 -1.04 -0.18
CA CYS A 94 -11.87 -0.56 -0.72
C CYS A 94 -11.72 0.80 -1.40
N VAL A 95 -10.98 1.75 -0.79
CA VAL A 95 -10.70 3.05 -1.42
C VAL A 95 -9.94 2.89 -2.74
N ILE A 96 -8.91 2.03 -2.77
CA ILE A 96 -8.15 1.76 -3.99
C ILE A 96 -9.04 1.17 -5.09
N ASN A 97 -9.86 0.17 -4.77
CA ASN A 97 -10.73 -0.47 -5.74
C ASN A 97 -11.70 0.55 -6.35
N ILE A 98 -12.36 1.37 -5.52
CA ILE A 98 -13.27 2.42 -5.99
C ILE A 98 -12.53 3.43 -6.89
N LEU A 99 -11.33 3.84 -6.51
CA LEU A 99 -10.54 4.77 -7.33
C LEU A 99 -10.20 4.16 -8.69
N TYR A 100 -9.71 2.92 -8.69
CA TYR A 100 -9.32 2.19 -9.89
C TYR A 100 -10.51 1.99 -10.84
N GLU A 101 -11.63 1.50 -10.32
CA GLU A 101 -12.80 1.10 -11.11
C GLU A 101 -13.60 2.32 -11.61
N GLU A 102 -13.64 3.41 -10.84
CA GLU A 102 -14.61 4.47 -11.09
C GLU A 102 -14.03 5.86 -11.32
N TYR A 103 -12.79 6.13 -10.88
CA TYR A 103 -12.22 7.49 -10.86
C TYR A 103 -11.11 7.75 -11.85
N ASN A 104 -10.73 6.79 -12.71
CA ASN A 104 -9.71 7.04 -13.74
C ASN A 104 -10.13 8.20 -14.66
N GLY A 105 -9.29 9.24 -14.73
CA GLY A 105 -9.56 10.49 -15.45
C GLY A 105 -10.58 11.43 -14.76
N LYS A 106 -10.94 11.18 -13.49
CA LYS A 106 -11.97 11.95 -12.76
C LYS A 106 -11.45 12.58 -11.49
N LYS A 107 -12.04 13.72 -11.13
CA LYS A 107 -11.79 14.40 -9.86
C LYS A 107 -12.33 13.57 -8.69
N ILE A 108 -11.49 13.34 -7.69
CA ILE A 108 -11.84 12.55 -6.50
C ILE A 108 -12.92 13.27 -5.69
N ASN A 109 -14.00 12.54 -5.37
CA ASN A 109 -15.07 12.97 -4.48
C ASN A 109 -15.05 12.13 -3.19
N TYR A 110 -14.55 12.73 -2.11
CA TYR A 110 -14.36 12.06 -0.83
C TYR A 110 -15.66 11.53 -0.20
N ASN A 111 -16.79 12.22 -0.39
CA ASN A 111 -18.07 11.83 0.20
C ASN A 111 -18.69 10.65 -0.56
N ASP A 112 -18.55 10.62 -1.88
CA ASP A 112 -18.99 9.49 -2.70
C ASP A 112 -18.20 8.22 -2.37
N ILE A 113 -16.86 8.32 -2.29
CA ILE A 113 -16.02 7.19 -1.87
C ILE A 113 -16.36 6.74 -0.44
N GLU A 114 -16.58 7.68 0.49
CA GLU A 114 -17.03 7.33 1.85
C GLU A 114 -18.31 6.50 1.83
N GLN A 115 -19.30 6.94 1.06
CA GLN A 115 -20.60 6.26 0.95
C GLN A 115 -20.42 4.85 0.40
N LYS A 116 -19.69 4.69 -0.72
CA LYS A 116 -19.42 3.39 -1.34
C LYS A 116 -18.67 2.42 -0.42
N VAL A 117 -17.71 2.91 0.37
CA VAL A 117 -17.03 2.08 1.37
C VAL A 117 -18.00 1.61 2.46
N LYS A 118 -18.94 2.46 2.90
CA LYS A 118 -19.96 2.07 3.89
C LYS A 118 -20.98 1.09 3.33
N GLU A 119 -21.40 1.28 2.09
CA GLU A 119 -22.28 0.34 1.37
C GLU A 119 -21.62 -1.03 1.27
N LYS A 120 -20.35 -1.09 0.85
CA LYS A 120 -19.59 -2.34 0.81
C LYS A 120 -19.44 -3.01 2.19
N ALA A 121 -19.21 -2.24 3.25
CA ALA A 121 -19.17 -2.79 4.61
C ALA A 121 -20.52 -3.33 5.07
N PHE A 122 -21.62 -2.73 4.61
CA PHE A 122 -22.96 -3.23 4.87
C PHE A 122 -23.20 -4.55 4.13
N ASP A 123 -22.83 -4.63 2.86
CA ASP A 123 -22.97 -5.83 2.03
C ASP A 123 -22.12 -7.01 2.54
N GLU A 124 -20.94 -6.72 3.10
CA GLU A 124 -20.06 -7.72 3.74
C GLU A 124 -20.41 -7.99 5.21
N GLU A 125 -21.54 -7.49 5.71
CA GLU A 125 -22.04 -7.68 7.09
C GLU A 125 -21.03 -7.27 8.19
N LEU A 126 -20.14 -6.31 7.90
CA LEU A 126 -19.10 -5.86 8.83
C LEU A 126 -19.63 -4.92 9.95
N GLY A 127 -20.93 -4.60 9.91
CA GLY A 127 -21.62 -3.70 10.83
C GLY A 127 -21.35 -2.22 10.56
N GLY A 128 -21.78 -1.35 11.49
CA GLY A 128 -21.55 0.09 11.39
C GLY A 128 -20.07 0.45 11.55
N ILE A 129 -19.34 0.54 10.43
CA ILE A 129 -17.93 0.94 10.46
C ILE A 129 -17.80 2.43 10.79
N SER A 130 -16.81 2.78 11.62
CA SER A 130 -16.40 4.17 11.81
C SER A 130 -15.49 4.57 10.64
N PHE A 131 -16.11 5.04 9.56
CA PHE A 131 -15.46 5.51 8.34
C PHE A 131 -16.09 6.83 7.87
N SER A 132 -15.26 7.73 7.35
CA SER A 132 -15.65 9.09 6.97
C SER A 132 -14.82 9.59 5.80
N SER A 133 -15.20 10.72 5.20
CA SER A 133 -14.43 11.42 4.16
C SER A 133 -13.02 11.79 4.61
N ASN A 134 -12.81 12.01 5.91
CA ASN A 134 -11.48 12.15 6.50
C ASN A 134 -10.67 10.84 6.39
N SER A 135 -11.32 9.69 6.55
CA SER A 135 -10.67 8.38 6.33
C SER A 135 -10.22 8.22 4.88
N VAL A 136 -11.06 8.64 3.93
CA VAL A 136 -10.70 8.69 2.51
C VAL A 136 -9.52 9.62 2.28
N ARG A 137 -9.52 10.83 2.86
CA ARG A 137 -8.36 11.75 2.80
C ARG A 137 -7.09 11.11 3.34
N GLY A 138 -7.19 10.36 4.44
CA GLY A 138 -6.08 9.58 4.97
C GLY A 138 -5.51 8.62 3.93
N ALA A 139 -6.34 7.81 3.28
CA ALA A 139 -5.91 6.90 2.20
C ALA A 139 -5.26 7.67 1.03
N ILE A 140 -5.86 8.78 0.60
CA ILE A 140 -5.35 9.62 -0.49
C ILE A 140 -3.94 10.17 -0.19
N ASN A 141 -3.61 10.47 1.07
CA ASN A 141 -2.24 10.92 1.41
C ASN A 141 -1.18 9.86 1.08
N PHE A 142 -1.45 8.57 1.31
CA PHE A 142 -0.54 7.47 0.98
C PHE A 142 -0.53 7.13 -0.51
N ILE A 143 -1.67 7.31 -1.18
CA ILE A 143 -1.76 7.07 -2.63
C ILE A 143 -1.00 8.16 -3.40
N ARG A 144 -1.15 9.43 -2.98
CA ARG A 144 -0.49 10.59 -3.59
C ARG A 144 1.04 10.58 -3.39
N SER A 145 1.55 9.89 -2.37
CA SER A 145 2.99 9.80 -2.12
C SER A 145 3.70 8.77 -3.01
N LEU A 146 2.95 7.95 -3.74
CA LEU A 146 3.52 7.04 -4.72
C LEU A 146 4.20 7.85 -5.83
N SER A 147 5.26 7.27 -6.40
CA SER A 147 5.96 7.85 -7.55
C SER A 147 5.74 6.91 -8.75
N PRO A 148 5.42 7.41 -9.95
CA PRO A 148 4.70 8.66 -10.18
C PRO A 148 3.38 8.66 -9.37
N SER A 149 2.93 9.85 -8.96
CA SER A 149 1.67 9.98 -8.23
C SER A 149 0.50 9.67 -9.18
N PRO A 150 -0.43 8.78 -8.80
CA PRO A 150 -1.67 8.56 -9.55
C PRO A 150 -2.69 9.69 -9.35
N ILE A 151 -2.37 10.72 -8.57
CA ILE A 151 -3.27 11.85 -8.29
C ILE A 151 -2.54 13.15 -8.63
N ASP A 152 -3.10 13.91 -9.55
CA ASP A 152 -2.54 15.19 -9.97
C ASP A 152 -2.84 16.34 -8.99
N ASP A 153 -2.30 17.53 -9.30
CA ASP A 153 -2.51 18.75 -8.51
C ASP A 153 -3.97 19.22 -8.52
N ASN A 154 -4.76 18.84 -9.52
CA ASN A 154 -6.20 19.13 -9.63
C ASN A 154 -7.06 18.12 -8.86
N ASN A 155 -6.45 17.17 -8.15
CA ASN A 155 -7.10 16.09 -7.43
C ASN A 155 -7.88 15.14 -8.37
N VAL A 156 -7.38 14.96 -9.60
CA VAL A 156 -7.83 13.97 -10.58
C VAL A 156 -7.01 12.71 -10.41
N PHE A 157 -7.70 11.57 -10.28
CA PHE A 157 -7.06 10.26 -10.24
C PHE A 157 -6.83 9.74 -11.66
N ASN A 158 -5.64 9.24 -11.94
CA ASN A 158 -5.27 8.60 -13.19
C ASN A 158 -4.49 7.33 -12.89
N LEU A 159 -4.80 6.26 -13.62
CA LEU A 159 -3.94 5.07 -13.61
C LEU A 159 -2.55 5.43 -14.10
N ARG A 160 -1.54 4.86 -13.45
CA ARG A 160 -0.14 5.09 -13.76
C ARG A 160 0.24 4.32 -15.01
N ASP A 161 1.10 4.93 -15.80
CA ASP A 161 1.76 4.27 -16.94
C ASP A 161 3.07 3.59 -16.51
N TYR A 162 3.42 3.64 -15.22
CA TYR A 162 4.62 3.04 -14.65
C TYR A 162 4.46 2.79 -13.15
N CYS A 163 5.07 1.71 -12.66
CA CYS A 163 5.30 1.51 -11.23
C CYS A 163 6.69 0.91 -11.01
N GLN A 164 7.26 1.13 -9.83
CA GLN A 164 8.57 0.59 -9.49
C GLN A 164 8.54 -0.94 -9.42
N PRO A 165 9.59 -1.63 -9.88
CA PRO A 165 9.69 -3.10 -9.83
C PRO A 165 9.45 -3.68 -8.43
N HIS A 166 9.96 -3.03 -7.38
CA HIS A 166 9.78 -3.47 -6.01
C HIS A 166 8.31 -3.36 -5.53
N LEU A 167 7.52 -2.42 -6.06
CA LEU A 167 6.10 -2.35 -5.75
C LEU A 167 5.35 -3.52 -6.39
N LEU A 168 5.66 -3.84 -7.65
CA LEU A 168 5.07 -5.01 -8.30
C LEU A 168 5.47 -6.32 -7.60
N LEU A 169 6.74 -6.44 -7.18
CA LEU A 169 7.22 -7.56 -6.36
C LEU A 169 6.35 -7.74 -5.11
N TRP A 170 6.09 -6.65 -4.39
CA TRP A 170 5.26 -6.65 -3.19
C TRP A 170 3.79 -6.97 -3.47
N GLY A 171 3.27 -6.59 -4.64
CA GLY A 171 1.95 -7.02 -5.12
C GLY A 171 1.89 -8.53 -5.33
N VAL A 172 2.91 -9.11 -5.98
CA VAL A 172 3.02 -10.58 -6.15
C VAL A 172 3.14 -11.28 -4.80
N ASP A 173 3.99 -10.79 -3.90
CA ASP A 173 4.09 -11.29 -2.53
C ASP A 173 2.74 -11.27 -1.80
N TYR A 174 1.97 -10.19 -1.95
CA TYR A 174 0.63 -10.09 -1.39
C TYR A 174 -0.31 -11.18 -1.94
N LEU A 175 -0.28 -11.47 -3.25
CA LEU A 175 -1.08 -12.56 -3.83
C LEU A 175 -0.68 -13.92 -3.27
N TYR A 176 0.63 -14.20 -3.11
CA TYR A 176 1.12 -15.44 -2.49
C TYR A 176 0.59 -15.59 -1.06
N LYS A 177 0.69 -14.52 -0.27
CA LYS A 177 0.18 -14.49 1.11
C LYS A 177 -1.32 -14.69 1.19
N LYS A 178 -2.07 -14.11 0.24
CA LYS A 178 -3.53 -14.25 0.16
C LYS A 178 -3.94 -15.68 -0.23
N GLN A 179 -3.26 -16.30 -1.19
CA GLN A 179 -3.64 -17.61 -1.72
C GLN A 179 -3.14 -18.78 -0.88
N TRP A 180 -1.90 -18.71 -0.40
CA TRP A 180 -1.22 -19.86 0.24
C TRP A 180 -0.58 -19.54 1.59
N GLY A 181 -0.76 -18.34 2.15
CA GLY A 181 -0.32 -18.03 3.51
C GLY A 181 1.20 -18.13 3.71
N GLU A 182 2.00 -17.68 2.72
CA GLU A 182 3.48 -17.69 2.70
C GLU A 182 4.13 -19.00 2.22
N ASP A 183 3.39 -19.92 1.61
CA ASP A 183 3.97 -21.07 0.90
C ASP A 183 4.49 -20.65 -0.49
N TYR A 184 5.79 -20.32 -0.56
CA TYR A 184 6.49 -19.92 -1.79
C TYR A 184 7.02 -21.13 -2.58
N GLY A 185 7.40 -20.90 -3.85
CA GLY A 185 7.97 -21.91 -4.75
C GLY A 185 6.94 -22.56 -5.69
N SER A 186 5.65 -22.52 -5.32
CA SER A 186 4.55 -22.93 -6.19
C SER A 186 4.39 -21.99 -7.38
N LEU A 187 4.10 -22.51 -8.58
CA LEU A 187 3.82 -21.69 -9.76
C LEU A 187 2.37 -21.16 -9.69
N MET A 188 2.20 -19.85 -9.70
CA MET A 188 0.90 -19.18 -9.68
C MET A 188 0.47 -18.80 -11.08
N LEU A 189 -0.73 -19.24 -11.49
CA LEU A 189 -1.42 -18.69 -12.65
C LEU A 189 -2.00 -17.32 -12.28
N LEU A 190 -1.59 -16.27 -12.98
CA LEU A 190 -2.21 -14.96 -12.92
C LEU A 190 -3.40 -14.96 -13.89
N ASP A 191 -4.55 -15.43 -13.39
CA ASP A 191 -5.84 -15.29 -14.04
C ASP A 191 -6.32 -13.83 -14.03
N GLU A 192 -7.45 -13.54 -14.69
CA GLU A 192 -7.99 -12.19 -14.82
C GLU A 192 -8.19 -11.50 -13.46
N GLU A 193 -8.68 -12.22 -12.46
CA GLU A 193 -8.87 -11.68 -11.10
C GLU A 193 -7.53 -11.26 -10.46
N LYS A 194 -6.48 -12.10 -10.57
CA LYS A 194 -5.16 -11.78 -10.00
C LYS A 194 -4.44 -10.68 -10.78
N VAL A 195 -4.62 -10.64 -12.10
CA VAL A 195 -4.12 -9.55 -12.94
C VAL A 195 -4.75 -8.24 -12.50
N GLU A 196 -6.08 -8.19 -12.39
CA GLU A 196 -6.79 -7.01 -11.92
C GLU A 196 -6.39 -6.63 -10.49
N GLU A 197 -6.19 -7.60 -9.59
CA GLU A 197 -5.74 -7.35 -8.23
C GLU A 197 -4.32 -6.76 -8.19
N LEU A 198 -3.39 -7.26 -9.01
CA LEU A 198 -2.05 -6.66 -9.16
C LEU A 198 -2.11 -5.26 -9.74
N SER A 199 -2.94 -5.04 -10.75
CA SER A 199 -3.11 -3.71 -11.36
C SER A 199 -3.73 -2.72 -10.39
N LYS A 200 -4.70 -3.14 -9.57
CA LYS A 200 -5.27 -2.35 -8.47
C LYS A 200 -4.23 -2.03 -7.40
N PHE A 201 -3.46 -3.03 -6.97
CA PHE A 201 -2.36 -2.84 -6.03
C PHE A 201 -1.37 -1.80 -6.56
N CYS A 202 -0.95 -1.95 -7.82
CA CYS A 202 0.00 -1.05 -8.46
C CYS A 202 -0.65 0.23 -9.02
N LEU A 203 -1.97 0.40 -8.98
CA LEU A 203 -2.69 1.51 -9.62
C LEU A 203 -2.22 1.77 -11.07
N ILE A 204 -1.91 0.71 -11.82
CA ILE A 204 -1.45 0.77 -13.22
C ILE A 204 -2.56 0.31 -14.17
N LYS A 205 -2.40 0.57 -15.46
CA LYS A 205 -3.26 -0.04 -16.48
C LYS A 205 -2.91 -1.52 -16.67
N ASP A 206 -3.90 -2.34 -17.03
CA ASP A 206 -3.69 -3.78 -17.23
C ASP A 206 -2.79 -4.09 -18.44
N ASP A 207 -2.82 -3.25 -19.48
CA ASP A 207 -2.11 -3.44 -20.74
C ASP A 207 -0.58 -3.33 -20.62
N ILE A 208 -0.09 -2.68 -19.57
CA ILE A 208 1.35 -2.51 -19.30
C ILE A 208 1.93 -3.57 -18.34
N LEU A 209 1.08 -4.37 -17.69
CA LEU A 209 1.52 -5.32 -16.65
C LEU A 209 2.52 -6.36 -17.18
N ASP A 210 2.34 -6.85 -18.41
CA ASP A 210 3.19 -7.89 -18.98
C ASP A 210 4.65 -7.46 -19.13
N ASP A 211 4.88 -6.18 -19.43
CA ASP A 211 6.23 -5.66 -19.58
C ASP A 211 6.91 -5.49 -18.22
N TYR A 212 6.16 -5.07 -17.19
CA TYR A 212 6.70 -4.98 -15.83
C TYR A 212 6.91 -6.33 -15.16
N LEU A 213 6.11 -7.35 -15.50
CA LEU A 213 6.39 -8.71 -15.04
C LEU A 213 7.74 -9.19 -15.62
N LYS A 214 8.03 -8.97 -16.91
CA LYS A 214 9.34 -9.32 -17.47
C LYS A 214 10.48 -8.55 -16.83
N GLU A 215 10.28 -7.27 -16.52
CA GLU A 215 11.28 -6.47 -15.79
C GLU A 215 11.55 -7.07 -14.40
N LEU A 216 10.51 -7.50 -13.69
CA LEU A 216 10.61 -8.17 -12.40
C LEU A 216 11.46 -9.45 -12.47
N ASP A 217 11.23 -10.29 -13.49
CA ASP A 217 12.00 -11.51 -13.76
C ASP A 217 13.49 -11.23 -14.02
N PHE A 218 13.76 -10.15 -14.74
CA PHE A 218 15.13 -9.72 -15.03
C PHE A 218 15.85 -9.18 -13.80
N MET A 219 15.15 -8.47 -12.92
CA MET A 219 15.75 -7.81 -11.76
C MET A 219 15.99 -8.73 -10.57
N TYR A 220 15.12 -9.74 -10.37
CA TYR A 220 15.13 -10.55 -9.16
C TYR A 220 15.30 -12.04 -9.49
N ASP A 221 16.46 -12.60 -9.14
CA ASP A 221 16.84 -13.99 -9.43
C ASP A 221 15.90 -15.07 -8.83
N PHE A 222 15.16 -14.69 -7.79
CA PHE A 222 14.19 -15.51 -7.09
C PHE A 222 12.76 -15.39 -7.63
N VAL A 223 12.56 -14.54 -8.64
CA VAL A 223 11.31 -14.45 -9.41
C VAL A 223 11.49 -15.26 -10.69
N GLU A 224 10.45 -15.98 -11.09
CA GLU A 224 10.35 -16.55 -12.43
C GLU A 224 9.03 -16.12 -13.06
N ILE A 225 9.11 -15.53 -14.25
CA ILE A 225 7.94 -15.16 -15.05
C ILE A 225 7.89 -16.00 -16.31
N SER A 226 6.70 -16.56 -16.58
CA SER A 226 6.43 -17.27 -17.83
C SER A 226 5.16 -16.72 -18.44
N ILE A 227 5.30 -15.91 -19.48
CA ILE A 227 4.18 -15.40 -20.28
C ILE A 227 4.08 -16.29 -21.53
N LYS A 228 2.97 -17.04 -21.65
CA LYS A 228 2.70 -17.97 -22.74
C LYS A 228 1.34 -17.66 -23.36
N ALA A 229 1.04 -18.25 -24.51
CA ALA A 229 -0.26 -18.10 -25.18
C ALA A 229 -1.47 -18.45 -24.29
N PHE A 230 -1.28 -19.30 -23.27
CA PHE A 230 -2.34 -19.78 -22.37
C PHE A 230 -2.38 -19.06 -21.02
N GLY A 231 -1.57 -18.01 -20.82
CA GLY A 231 -1.63 -17.19 -19.62
C GLY A 231 -0.28 -16.71 -19.10
N ARG A 232 -0.37 -15.96 -18.00
CA ARG A 232 0.75 -15.39 -17.25
C ARG A 232 0.98 -16.24 -16.02
N TYR A 233 2.23 -16.65 -15.80
CA TYR A 233 2.59 -17.42 -14.62
C TYR A 233 3.72 -16.72 -13.89
N VAL A 234 3.63 -16.67 -12.56
CA VAL A 234 4.66 -16.15 -11.68
C VAL A 234 5.06 -17.21 -10.65
N ARG A 235 6.37 -17.30 -10.37
CA ARG A 235 6.91 -18.06 -9.25
C ARG A 235 7.80 -17.16 -8.41
N LEU A 236 7.47 -16.98 -7.13
CA LEU A 236 8.44 -16.55 -6.14
C LEU A 236 9.10 -17.79 -5.53
N LYS A 237 10.40 -18.02 -5.75
CA LYS A 237 11.13 -19.20 -5.24
C LYS A 237 11.25 -19.21 -3.71
N ARG A 238 11.26 -18.03 -3.11
CA ARG A 238 11.37 -17.77 -1.67
C ARG A 238 10.70 -16.44 -1.33
N THR A 239 10.55 -16.15 -0.04
CA THR A 239 10.23 -14.80 0.41
C THR A 239 11.32 -13.81 -0.03
N TRP A 240 10.90 -12.59 -0.34
CA TRP A 240 11.81 -11.47 -0.51
C TRP A 240 12.38 -11.04 0.85
N ASN A 241 13.58 -10.47 0.82
CA ASN A 241 14.27 -9.86 1.95
C ASN A 241 14.68 -8.43 1.53
N PHE A 242 14.94 -7.55 2.50
CA PHE A 242 15.35 -6.17 2.18
C PHE A 242 16.64 -6.09 1.35
N SER A 243 17.58 -7.01 1.54
CA SER A 243 18.81 -7.10 0.74
C SER A 243 18.59 -7.42 -0.73
N ASP A 244 17.40 -7.92 -1.10
CA ASP A 244 17.06 -8.17 -2.49
C ASP A 244 16.64 -6.87 -3.20
N ILE A 245 16.18 -5.87 -2.44
CA ILE A 245 15.50 -4.68 -2.96
C ILE A 245 16.34 -3.39 -2.79
N LEU A 246 17.16 -3.32 -1.74
CA LEU A 246 18.10 -2.23 -1.45
C LEU A 246 19.43 -2.39 -2.19
#